data_AF-A0A139NVA5-F1
#
_entry.id   AF-A0A139NVA5-F1
#
_cell.length_a   1.000
_cell.length_b   1.000
_cell.length_c   1.000
_cell.angle_alpha   90.00
_cell.angle_beta   90.00
_cell.angle_gamma   90.00
#
_symmetry.space_group_name_H-M   'P 1'
#
loop_
_entity.id
_entity.type
_entity.pdbx_description
1 polymer ?
#
loop_
_entity_poly.entity_id
_entity_poly.type
_entity_poly.pdbx_seq_one_letter_code
_entity_poly.pdbx_strand_id
1 'polypeptide(L)'
;MENKVNYWMIIAGSGGSMWDIFKKENIACIDFSKDLGNILDYESPEKLGQGVNQNKFIWQYAHDIKINDYIIATSGAKKIFGIGQCTKTYYYDESRADFKHCIGVKWLKTDGGWIYQGKRAPRNTVNWDRIPERISLYHSILDDTYGNKKERLIMNESISGYVEKLEKSRNLILRGAPGTGKTYLAKQIARELTGGNEEQIGFVQFHPSYDYTDFVEGLRPVSNDDGQIGFELQDGIFKQFCEKAKTAQKIGGRDNEAVPNFVFIIDEINRGEISKIFGELFFSIDPGYRGRDGEVSTQYANLHETDEKFYIPKNVYIIGTMNDIDRSVDTFDFAMRRRFRFVEVTAESQLSMLDETLGDGAEEAKARLLRLNQAISEIEGLNSHYHIGPSYFLALKDLDFNYDLLWSDYLQPLLEDYLRGAYDEAEKLAGLKAAYSNESKVEADETD
;
A
#
# COMPACT_ATOMS: atom_id res chain seq x y z
N MET A 1 9.02 -25.23 -19.71
CA MET A 1 10.11 -24.68 -18.87
C MET A 1 10.31 -23.25 -19.33
N GLU A 2 9.74 -22.27 -18.63
CA GLU A 2 9.98 -20.87 -18.94
C GLU A 2 11.46 -20.55 -18.73
N ASN A 3 12.09 -19.87 -19.69
CA ASN A 3 13.45 -19.35 -19.55
C ASN A 3 13.45 -18.35 -18.38
N LYS A 4 13.95 -18.78 -17.21
CA LYS A 4 14.08 -17.92 -16.03
C LYS A 4 15.11 -16.82 -16.34
N VAL A 5 14.63 -15.62 -16.61
CA VAL A 5 15.47 -14.43 -16.87
C VAL A 5 16.13 -13.97 -15.58
N ASN A 6 17.45 -13.72 -15.61
CA ASN A 6 18.19 -13.27 -14.44
C ASN A 6 18.46 -11.77 -14.45
N TYR A 7 18.68 -11.19 -13.26
CA TYR A 7 19.02 -9.78 -13.07
C TYR A 7 20.44 -9.67 -12.51
N TRP A 8 21.32 -8.97 -13.21
CA TRP A 8 22.73 -8.82 -12.84
C TRP A 8 23.04 -7.36 -12.55
N MET A 9 23.44 -7.05 -11.33
CA MET A 9 23.95 -5.74 -10.96
C MET A 9 25.43 -5.64 -11.29
N ILE A 10 25.81 -4.60 -12.03
CA ILE A 10 27.19 -4.29 -12.38
C ILE A 10 27.51 -2.86 -11.95
N ILE A 11 28.60 -2.69 -11.21
CA ILE A 11 29.09 -1.36 -10.83
C ILE A 11 29.81 -0.74 -12.03
N ALA A 12 29.36 0.43 -12.49
CA ALA A 12 29.92 1.15 -13.63
C ALA A 12 31.18 1.95 -13.24
N GLY A 13 32.20 1.27 -12.71
CA GLY A 13 33.40 1.91 -12.17
C GLY A 13 33.15 2.65 -10.85
N SER A 14 34.21 3.13 -10.21
CA SER A 14 34.10 3.88 -8.94
C SER A 14 33.22 5.11 -9.13
N GLY A 15 32.17 5.22 -8.32
CA GLY A 15 31.19 6.31 -8.39
C GLY A 15 30.36 6.39 -9.68
N GLY A 16 30.45 5.40 -10.59
CA GLY A 16 29.79 5.47 -11.89
C GLY A 16 30.60 6.08 -13.03
N SER A 17 31.92 6.26 -12.83
CA SER A 17 32.84 6.87 -13.82
C SER A 17 32.81 6.25 -15.22
N MET A 18 32.42 4.97 -15.36
CA MET A 18 32.38 4.27 -16.65
C MET A 18 31.01 4.30 -17.33
N TRP A 19 30.00 4.94 -16.72
CA TRP A 19 28.63 4.89 -17.23
C TRP A 19 28.48 5.47 -18.64
N ASP A 20 29.13 6.61 -18.94
CA ASP A 20 29.03 7.24 -20.25
C ASP A 20 29.61 6.34 -21.36
N ILE A 21 30.66 5.58 -21.05
CA ILE A 21 31.28 4.62 -21.97
C ILE A 21 30.35 3.43 -22.17
N PHE A 22 29.78 2.87 -21.09
CA PHE A 22 28.83 1.76 -21.18
C PHE A 22 27.64 2.09 -22.08
N LYS A 23 27.10 3.31 -21.92
CA LYS A 23 25.97 3.81 -22.71
C LYS A 23 26.35 4.02 -24.17
N LYS A 24 27.47 4.70 -24.44
CA LYS A 24 27.91 5.03 -25.81
C LYS A 24 28.26 3.79 -26.63
N GLU A 25 28.90 2.82 -25.99
CA GLU A 25 29.44 1.63 -26.66
C GLU A 25 28.52 0.40 -26.55
N ASN A 26 27.38 0.51 -25.84
CA ASN A 26 26.44 -0.59 -25.61
C ASN A 26 27.10 -1.81 -24.97
N ILE A 27 27.86 -1.56 -23.90
CA ILE A 27 28.61 -2.57 -23.15
C ILE A 27 28.43 -2.39 -21.65
N ALA A 28 28.77 -3.43 -20.88
CA ALA A 28 29.09 -3.31 -19.47
C ALA A 28 30.38 -4.08 -19.21
N CYS A 29 31.40 -3.39 -18.68
CA CYS A 29 32.71 -3.97 -18.47
C CYS A 29 33.13 -3.89 -17.00
N ILE A 30 33.99 -4.80 -16.58
CA ILE A 30 34.52 -4.84 -15.21
C ILE A 30 36.03 -4.85 -15.22
N ASP A 31 36.61 -4.35 -14.14
CA ASP A 31 38.04 -4.30 -13.93
C ASP A 31 38.41 -4.77 -12.53
N PHE A 32 39.66 -5.24 -12.37
CA PHE A 32 40.14 -5.93 -11.19
C PHE A 32 41.49 -5.40 -10.74
N SER A 33 41.80 -5.57 -9.45
CA SER A 33 43.02 -5.06 -8.83
C SER A 33 44.33 -5.72 -9.30
N LYS A 34 44.26 -6.84 -10.02
CA LYS A 34 45.41 -7.50 -10.66
C LYS A 34 45.03 -7.79 -12.10
N ASP A 35 45.94 -7.53 -13.03
CA ASP A 35 45.78 -7.81 -14.46
C ASP A 35 45.45 -9.29 -14.69
N LEU A 36 44.17 -9.59 -14.88
CA LEU A 36 43.70 -10.90 -15.29
C LEU A 36 43.69 -10.98 -16.82
N GLY A 37 44.18 -12.10 -17.34
CA GLY A 37 43.94 -12.48 -18.73
C GLY A 37 42.49 -12.89 -18.95
N ASN A 38 42.18 -13.40 -20.13
CA ASN A 38 40.82 -13.85 -20.45
C ASN A 38 40.31 -14.91 -19.43
N ILE A 39 39.20 -14.61 -18.76
CA ILE A 39 38.61 -15.47 -17.70
C ILE A 39 38.29 -16.88 -18.22
N LEU A 40 37.90 -17.01 -19.50
CA LEU A 40 37.57 -18.32 -20.09
C LEU A 40 38.78 -19.25 -20.24
N ASP A 41 40.01 -18.74 -20.09
CA ASP A 41 41.23 -19.54 -20.18
C ASP A 41 41.59 -20.22 -18.84
N TYR A 42 40.89 -19.88 -17.75
CA TYR A 42 41.08 -20.46 -16.43
C TYR A 42 40.20 -21.70 -16.24
N GLU A 43 40.74 -22.75 -15.61
CA GLU A 43 40.01 -24.02 -15.40
C GLU A 43 38.97 -23.95 -14.27
N SER A 44 39.16 -23.05 -13.30
CA SER A 44 38.30 -22.94 -12.13
C SER A 44 38.37 -21.55 -11.49
N PRO A 45 37.32 -21.12 -10.74
CA PRO A 45 37.30 -19.81 -10.09
C PRO A 45 38.45 -19.63 -9.08
N GLU A 46 38.91 -20.69 -8.42
CA GLU A 46 40.00 -20.64 -7.43
C GLU A 46 41.32 -20.14 -8.05
N LYS A 47 41.53 -20.39 -9.35
CA LYS A 47 42.74 -20.01 -10.09
C LYS A 47 42.82 -18.52 -10.43
N LEU A 48 41.73 -17.76 -10.27
CA LEU A 48 41.68 -16.33 -10.59
C LEU A 48 42.46 -15.43 -9.60
N GLY A 49 42.78 -15.92 -8.40
CA GLY A 49 43.68 -15.21 -7.47
C GLY A 49 43.22 -13.83 -6.94
N GLN A 50 41.93 -13.49 -7.03
CA GLN A 50 41.33 -12.23 -6.50
C GLN A 50 40.71 -12.40 -5.11
N GLY A 51 40.57 -13.64 -4.62
CA GLY A 51 39.97 -13.98 -3.31
C GLY A 51 38.64 -14.71 -3.47
N VAL A 52 38.32 -15.61 -2.53
CA VAL A 52 37.28 -16.64 -2.69
C VAL A 52 35.92 -16.08 -3.16
N ASN A 53 35.43 -15.02 -2.51
CA ASN A 53 34.15 -14.42 -2.87
C ASN A 53 34.22 -13.68 -4.21
N GLN A 54 35.28 -12.93 -4.46
CA GLN A 54 35.44 -12.15 -5.68
C GLN A 54 35.62 -13.06 -6.91
N ASN A 55 36.43 -14.11 -6.79
CA ASN A 55 36.62 -15.15 -7.79
C ASN A 55 35.29 -15.76 -8.24
N LYS A 56 34.39 -16.05 -7.28
CA LYS A 56 33.07 -16.59 -7.60
C LYS A 56 32.29 -15.63 -8.50
N PHE A 57 32.15 -14.36 -8.14
CA PHE A 57 31.35 -13.41 -8.93
C PHE A 57 31.97 -13.12 -10.31
N ILE A 58 33.29 -13.08 -10.40
CA ILE A 58 34.02 -12.92 -11.66
C ILE A 58 33.75 -14.10 -12.59
N TRP A 59 33.82 -15.31 -12.04
CA TRP A 59 33.53 -16.53 -12.79
C TRP A 59 32.08 -16.55 -13.28
N GLN A 60 31.13 -16.19 -12.42
CA GLN A 60 29.72 -16.09 -12.80
C GLN A 60 29.47 -15.04 -13.87
N TYR A 61 30.15 -13.89 -13.81
CA TYR A 61 30.07 -12.87 -14.86
C TYR A 61 30.48 -13.43 -16.24
N ALA A 62 31.53 -14.24 -16.29
CA ALA A 62 32.03 -14.82 -17.53
C ALA A 62 31.20 -16.01 -18.05
N HIS A 63 30.68 -16.85 -17.15
CA HIS A 63 30.05 -18.14 -17.52
C HIS A 63 28.52 -18.16 -17.38
N ASP A 64 27.93 -17.38 -16.48
CA ASP A 64 26.52 -17.53 -16.09
C ASP A 64 25.59 -16.49 -16.75
N ILE A 65 26.11 -15.33 -17.17
CA ILE A 65 25.32 -14.30 -17.86
C ILE A 65 24.94 -14.78 -19.25
N LYS A 66 23.64 -14.85 -19.53
CA LYS A 66 23.09 -15.30 -20.81
C LYS A 66 22.52 -14.14 -21.61
N ILE A 67 22.37 -14.35 -22.92
CA ILE A 67 21.63 -13.44 -23.79
C ILE A 67 20.21 -13.29 -23.23
N ASN A 68 19.69 -12.06 -23.24
CA ASN A 68 18.42 -11.61 -22.67
C ASN A 68 18.35 -11.47 -21.14
N ASP A 69 19.41 -11.82 -20.39
CA ASP A 69 19.47 -11.45 -18.98
C ASP A 69 19.47 -9.92 -18.82
N TYR A 70 18.82 -9.42 -17.76
CA TYR A 70 18.78 -8.00 -17.45
C TYR A 70 20.07 -7.56 -16.76
N ILE A 71 20.63 -6.44 -17.23
CA ILE A 71 21.85 -5.82 -16.71
C ILE A 71 21.49 -4.48 -16.07
N ILE A 72 21.81 -4.34 -14.79
CA ILE A 72 21.53 -3.15 -13.97
C ILE A 72 22.85 -2.43 -13.70
N ALA A 73 23.10 -1.32 -14.40
CA ALA A 73 24.27 -0.48 -14.17
C ALA A 73 24.06 0.40 -12.93
N THR A 74 25.00 0.36 -11.98
CA THR A 74 24.88 1.10 -10.72
C THR A 74 26.16 1.85 -10.36
N SER A 75 26.04 2.83 -9.46
CA SER A 75 27.18 3.43 -8.74
C SER A 75 27.66 2.57 -7.55
N GLY A 76 27.08 1.38 -7.37
CA GLY A 76 27.15 0.58 -6.16
C GLY A 76 25.89 0.72 -5.30
N ALA A 77 26.02 1.31 -4.11
CA ALA A 77 25.04 1.14 -3.02
C ALA A 77 23.71 1.86 -3.17
N LYS A 78 23.62 2.91 -4.01
CA LYS A 78 22.51 3.88 -3.90
C LYS A 78 21.84 4.25 -5.21
N LYS A 79 22.56 4.29 -6.33
CA LYS A 79 22.03 4.84 -7.58
C LYS A 79 22.15 3.86 -8.73
N ILE A 80 21.06 3.68 -9.47
CA ILE A 80 20.98 2.95 -10.74
C ILE A 80 21.10 3.99 -11.87
N PHE A 81 21.97 3.69 -12.83
CA PHE A 81 22.21 4.54 -14.00
C PHE A 81 21.47 4.07 -15.24
N GLY A 82 21.27 2.76 -15.37
CA GLY A 82 20.57 2.20 -16.52
C GLY A 82 20.18 0.75 -16.33
N ILE A 83 19.18 0.34 -17.09
CA ILE A 83 18.70 -1.03 -17.20
C ILE A 83 18.77 -1.43 -18.68
N GLY A 84 19.40 -2.56 -18.96
CA GLY A 84 19.56 -3.10 -20.30
C GLY A 84 19.42 -4.61 -20.35
N GLN A 85 19.51 -5.18 -21.54
CA GLN A 85 19.51 -6.62 -21.76
C GLN A 85 20.83 -7.07 -22.40
N CYS A 86 21.37 -8.20 -21.94
CA CYS A 86 22.57 -8.80 -22.50
C CYS A 86 22.33 -9.22 -23.96
N THR A 87 23.16 -8.74 -24.88
CA THR A 87 23.12 -9.07 -26.31
C THR A 87 24.32 -9.89 -26.75
N LYS A 88 25.43 -9.80 -26.01
CA LYS A 88 26.64 -10.58 -26.25
C LYS A 88 27.18 -11.01 -24.88
N THR A 89 27.33 -12.32 -24.70
CA THR A 89 27.95 -12.87 -23.49
C THR A 89 29.42 -12.46 -23.39
N TYR A 90 30.06 -12.84 -22.29
CA TYR A 90 31.40 -12.41 -21.95
C TYR A 90 32.41 -12.54 -23.09
N TYR A 91 33.24 -11.51 -23.24
CA TYR A 91 34.43 -11.50 -24.08
C TYR A 91 35.53 -10.66 -23.44
N TYR A 92 36.77 -10.98 -23.80
CA TYR A 92 37.97 -10.23 -23.40
C TYR A 92 38.38 -9.29 -24.54
N ASP A 93 38.51 -8.01 -24.25
CA ASP A 93 38.86 -6.96 -25.21
C ASP A 93 40.30 -6.49 -24.99
N GLU A 94 41.24 -7.13 -25.69
CA GLU A 94 42.67 -6.80 -25.63
C GLU A 94 43.01 -5.39 -26.13
N SER A 95 42.10 -4.75 -26.87
CA SER A 95 42.34 -3.41 -27.41
C SER A 95 42.20 -2.29 -26.37
N ARG A 96 41.57 -2.58 -25.22
CA ARG A 96 41.37 -1.61 -24.14
C ARG A 96 42.57 -1.58 -23.20
N ALA A 97 42.90 -0.38 -22.69
CA ALA A 97 43.92 -0.22 -21.65
C ALA A 97 43.44 -0.79 -20.31
N ASP A 98 42.21 -0.45 -19.90
CA ASP A 98 41.55 -0.84 -18.65
C ASP A 98 40.14 -1.39 -18.93
N PHE A 99 39.50 -2.05 -17.96
CA PHE A 99 38.15 -2.65 -18.10
C PHE A 99 38.01 -3.61 -19.30
N LYS A 100 38.96 -4.54 -19.44
CA LYS A 100 39.06 -5.47 -20.59
C LYS A 100 37.99 -6.58 -20.60
N HIS A 101 37.27 -6.78 -19.51
CA HIS A 101 36.28 -7.85 -19.36
C HIS A 101 34.88 -7.31 -19.63
N CYS A 102 34.27 -7.68 -20.76
CA CYS A 102 33.06 -7.01 -21.24
C CYS A 102 31.93 -7.98 -21.61
N ILE A 103 30.71 -7.47 -21.53
CA ILE A 103 29.50 -8.04 -22.15
C ILE A 103 28.86 -6.97 -23.04
N GLY A 104 28.15 -7.40 -24.08
CA GLY A 104 27.33 -6.51 -24.90
C GLY A 104 25.96 -6.31 -24.27
N VAL A 105 25.49 -5.07 -24.21
CA VAL A 105 24.23 -4.68 -23.56
C VAL A 105 23.43 -3.75 -24.44
N LYS A 106 22.18 -4.10 -24.73
CA LYS A 106 21.19 -3.17 -25.27
C LYS A 106 20.54 -2.43 -24.11
N TRP A 107 20.89 -1.16 -23.90
CA TRP A 107 20.27 -0.35 -22.86
C TRP A 107 18.82 0.00 -23.22
N LEU A 108 17.90 -0.29 -22.31
CA LEU A 108 16.48 -0.02 -22.45
C LEU A 108 16.09 1.29 -21.78
N LYS A 109 16.70 1.59 -20.62
CA LYS A 109 16.50 2.82 -19.85
C LYS A 109 17.87 3.40 -19.48
N THR A 110 18.08 4.69 -19.75
CA THR A 110 19.39 5.35 -19.54
C THR A 110 19.29 6.76 -18.94
N ASP A 111 18.09 7.17 -18.54
CA ASP A 111 17.79 8.50 -18.03
C ASP A 111 18.38 8.73 -16.63
N GLY A 112 18.80 7.64 -15.96
CA GLY A 112 19.50 7.64 -14.68
C GLY A 112 18.66 8.24 -13.55
N GLY A 113 19.30 8.49 -12.41
CA GLY A 113 18.63 9.18 -11.28
C GLY A 113 17.80 8.28 -10.36
N TRP A 114 17.71 6.99 -10.65
CA TRP A 114 16.96 6.04 -9.82
C TRP A 114 17.75 5.63 -8.57
N ILE A 115 17.08 5.56 -7.41
CA ILE A 115 17.66 5.30 -6.09
C ILE A 115 16.90 4.14 -5.44
N TYR A 116 17.61 3.22 -4.79
CA TYR A 116 17.01 2.19 -3.93
C TYR A 116 17.50 2.34 -2.49
N GLN A 117 16.58 2.32 -1.51
CA GLN A 117 16.91 2.48 -0.08
C GLN A 117 17.08 1.12 0.60
N GLY A 118 18.12 0.37 0.24
CA GLY A 118 18.49 -0.86 0.94
C GLY A 118 19.49 -0.60 2.08
N LYS A 119 19.27 -1.20 3.26
CA LYS A 119 20.21 -1.12 4.41
C LYS A 119 21.57 -1.81 4.15
N ARG A 120 21.75 -2.54 3.04
CA ARG A 120 22.99 -3.25 2.70
C ARG A 120 23.39 -3.00 1.25
N ALA A 121 24.49 -2.27 1.07
CA ALA A 121 25.18 -2.13 -0.21
C ALA A 121 25.72 -3.48 -0.69
N PRO A 122 25.66 -3.80 -2.00
CA PRO A 122 26.48 -4.88 -2.55
C PRO A 122 27.96 -4.54 -2.34
N ARG A 123 28.75 -5.50 -1.84
CA ARG A 123 30.19 -5.32 -1.59
C ARG A 123 31.05 -5.62 -2.83
N ASN A 124 30.48 -6.21 -3.89
CA ASN A 124 31.21 -6.71 -5.05
C ASN A 124 30.79 -6.00 -6.34
N THR A 125 31.71 -5.97 -7.32
CA THR A 125 31.55 -5.32 -8.63
C THR A 125 30.43 -5.92 -9.50
N VAL A 126 30.18 -7.24 -9.35
CA VAL A 126 29.09 -7.95 -10.02
C VAL A 126 28.30 -8.74 -8.99
N ASN A 127 26.96 -8.68 -9.05
CA ASN A 127 26.10 -9.51 -8.21
C ASN A 127 24.88 -9.98 -9.00
N TRP A 128 24.54 -11.26 -8.84
CA TRP A 128 23.23 -11.76 -9.21
C TRP A 128 22.20 -11.24 -8.20
N ASP A 129 21.26 -10.43 -8.66
CA ASP A 129 20.20 -9.89 -7.83
C ASP A 129 18.97 -10.80 -7.84
N ARG A 130 18.52 -11.17 -6.64
CA ARG A 130 17.37 -12.03 -6.39
C ARG A 130 16.41 -11.41 -5.38
N ILE A 131 16.63 -10.15 -5.00
CA ILE A 131 15.87 -9.48 -3.95
C ILE A 131 14.56 -8.97 -4.55
N PRO A 132 13.39 -9.49 -4.11
CA PRO A 132 12.10 -9.19 -4.73
C PRO A 132 11.79 -7.69 -4.81
N GLU A 133 12.13 -6.92 -3.78
CA GLU A 133 11.87 -5.48 -3.70
C GLU A 133 12.66 -4.71 -4.77
N ARG A 134 13.86 -5.16 -5.10
CA ARG A 134 14.68 -4.54 -6.15
C ARG A 134 14.26 -4.98 -7.54
N ILE A 135 13.85 -6.24 -7.70
CA ILE A 135 13.27 -6.73 -8.96
C ILE A 135 11.99 -5.95 -9.30
N SER A 136 11.11 -5.75 -8.32
CA SER A 136 9.92 -4.89 -8.45
C SER A 136 10.30 -3.44 -8.84
N LEU A 137 11.38 -2.90 -8.25
CA LEU A 137 11.90 -1.60 -8.64
C LEU A 137 12.34 -1.57 -10.12
N TYR A 138 13.06 -2.58 -10.59
CA TYR A 138 13.50 -2.66 -11.99
C TYR A 138 12.32 -2.67 -12.95
N HIS A 139 11.27 -3.45 -12.65
CA HIS A 139 10.02 -3.44 -13.41
C HIS A 139 9.40 -2.05 -13.43
N SER A 140 9.28 -1.37 -12.29
CA SER A 140 8.71 -0.01 -12.25
C SER A 140 9.50 1.02 -13.08
N ILE A 141 10.81 0.83 -13.24
CA ILE A 141 11.65 1.68 -14.10
C ILE A 141 11.44 1.35 -15.57
N LEU A 142 11.37 0.05 -15.91
CA LEU A 142 11.12 -0.42 -17.28
C LEU A 142 9.75 0.02 -17.78
N ASP A 143 8.75 0.02 -16.91
CA ASP A 143 7.36 0.37 -17.20
C ASP A 143 7.06 1.88 -17.05
N ASP A 144 8.07 2.73 -16.86
CA ASP A 144 7.95 4.19 -16.69
C ASP A 144 7.09 4.67 -15.49
N THR A 145 6.85 3.81 -14.49
CA THR A 145 6.05 4.11 -13.29
C THR A 145 6.87 4.57 -12.09
N TYR A 146 8.20 4.68 -12.23
CA TYR A 146 9.13 5.05 -11.15
C TYR A 146 8.89 6.48 -10.60
N GLY A 147 8.46 7.44 -11.43
CA GLY A 147 8.29 8.85 -11.06
C GLY A 147 7.18 9.14 -10.05
N ASN A 148 6.17 8.27 -9.96
CA ASN A 148 5.08 8.33 -8.98
C ASN A 148 5.56 8.13 -7.51
N LYS A 149 6.87 7.95 -7.27
CA LYS A 149 7.46 7.69 -5.93
C LYS A 149 7.82 8.92 -5.12
N LYS A 150 7.93 10.13 -5.69
CA LYS A 150 8.32 11.33 -4.90
C LYS A 150 7.19 11.80 -3.98
N GLU A 151 5.94 11.71 -4.44
CA GLU A 151 4.72 11.92 -3.63
C GLU A 151 4.41 10.70 -2.75
N ARG A 152 4.63 9.48 -3.27
CA ARG A 152 4.60 8.24 -2.46
C ARG A 152 5.60 8.24 -1.30
N LEU A 153 6.69 9.01 -1.34
CA LEU A 153 7.65 9.10 -0.22
C LEU A 153 7.07 9.91 0.96
N ILE A 154 6.33 10.98 0.68
CA ILE A 154 5.62 11.78 1.70
C ILE A 154 4.38 11.04 2.21
N MET A 155 3.63 10.37 1.31
CA MET A 155 2.56 9.44 1.69
C MET A 155 3.08 8.19 2.43
N ASN A 156 4.28 7.68 2.13
CA ASN A 156 4.83 6.50 2.80
C ASN A 156 5.30 6.81 4.23
N GLU A 157 5.77 8.01 4.54
CA GLU A 157 6.06 8.37 5.94
C GLU A 157 4.77 8.38 6.77
N SER A 158 3.66 8.89 6.24
CA SER A 158 2.37 8.86 6.95
C SER A 158 1.75 7.45 7.02
N ILE A 159 1.77 6.68 5.92
CA ILE A 159 1.22 5.31 5.84
C ILE A 159 2.03 4.33 6.69
N SER A 160 3.36 4.44 6.73
CA SER A 160 4.22 3.54 7.52
C SER A 160 3.84 3.53 9.00
N GLY A 161 3.46 4.69 9.55
CA GLY A 161 2.96 4.79 10.92
C GLY A 161 1.64 4.03 11.13
N TYR A 162 0.74 4.01 10.14
CA TYR A 162 -0.48 3.20 10.21
C TYR A 162 -0.22 1.71 10.04
N VAL A 163 0.70 1.33 9.14
CA VAL A 163 1.12 -0.07 8.95
C VAL A 163 1.72 -0.62 10.23
N GLU A 164 2.64 0.11 10.88
CA GLU A 164 3.22 -0.31 12.16
C GLU A 164 2.16 -0.46 13.26
N LYS A 165 1.19 0.48 13.31
CA LYS A 165 0.07 0.38 14.25
C LYS A 165 -0.75 -0.88 14.01
N LEU A 166 -1.07 -1.19 12.76
CA LEU A 166 -1.82 -2.38 12.35
C LEU A 166 -1.04 -3.68 12.60
N GLU A 167 0.26 -3.71 12.33
CA GLU A 167 1.10 -4.87 12.59
C GLU A 167 1.14 -5.24 14.07
N LYS A 168 1.23 -4.22 14.93
CA LYS A 168 1.24 -4.38 16.39
C LYS A 168 -0.13 -4.75 16.96
N SER A 169 -1.20 -4.12 16.47
CA SER A 169 -2.54 -4.33 17.04
C SER A 169 -3.35 -5.42 16.37
N ARG A 170 -3.01 -5.82 15.14
CA ARG A 170 -3.73 -6.75 14.24
C ARG A 170 -5.14 -6.32 13.82
N ASN A 171 -5.80 -5.49 14.61
CA ASN A 171 -7.07 -4.85 14.33
C ASN A 171 -6.91 -3.34 14.52
N LEU A 172 -7.35 -2.55 13.54
CA LEU A 172 -7.28 -1.10 13.53
C LEU A 172 -8.65 -0.52 13.15
N ILE A 173 -9.13 0.49 13.86
CA ILE A 173 -10.27 1.32 13.45
C ILE A 173 -9.76 2.69 13.08
N LEU A 174 -10.01 3.09 11.84
CA LEU A 174 -9.87 4.46 11.36
C LEU A 174 -11.19 5.19 11.60
N ARG A 175 -11.17 6.15 12.52
CA ARG A 175 -12.34 6.97 12.83
C ARG A 175 -12.09 8.43 12.48
N GLY A 176 -13.14 9.21 12.30
CA GLY A 176 -13.03 10.65 12.05
C GLY A 176 -14.25 11.21 11.36
N ALA A 177 -14.21 12.53 11.16
CA ALA A 177 -15.16 13.28 10.36
C ALA A 177 -15.43 12.66 8.95
N PRO A 178 -16.62 12.88 8.37
CA PRO A 178 -16.91 12.43 7.02
C PRO A 178 -16.00 13.11 5.99
N GLY A 179 -15.70 12.40 4.91
CA GLY A 179 -14.85 12.91 3.83
C GLY A 179 -13.35 12.99 4.15
N THR A 180 -12.87 12.44 5.27
CA THR A 180 -11.43 12.37 5.59
C THR A 180 -10.70 11.22 4.88
N GLY A 181 -11.29 10.62 3.84
CA GLY A 181 -10.61 9.60 3.04
C GLY A 181 -10.28 8.28 3.76
N LYS A 182 -10.93 7.96 4.89
CA LYS A 182 -10.62 6.77 5.71
C LYS A 182 -10.64 5.45 4.93
N THR A 183 -11.66 5.25 4.08
CA THR A 183 -11.78 4.05 3.23
C THR A 183 -10.65 3.96 2.21
N TYR A 184 -10.24 5.10 1.65
CA TYR A 184 -9.09 5.17 0.76
C TYR A 184 -7.79 4.85 1.51
N LEU A 185 -7.60 5.45 2.68
CA LEU A 185 -6.44 5.19 3.54
C LEU A 185 -6.36 3.72 3.98
N ALA A 186 -7.48 3.09 4.34
CA ALA A 186 -7.54 1.67 4.67
C ALA A 186 -7.04 0.79 3.51
N LYS A 187 -7.46 1.09 2.27
CA LYS A 187 -6.99 0.38 1.07
C LYS A 187 -5.49 0.60 0.81
N GLN A 188 -4.98 1.80 1.06
CA GLN A 188 -3.54 2.08 0.93
C GLN A 188 -2.70 1.31 1.97
N ILE A 189 -3.14 1.29 3.23
CA ILE A 189 -2.49 0.50 4.29
C ILE A 189 -2.50 -0.98 3.94
N ALA A 190 -3.64 -1.50 3.46
CA ALA A 190 -3.78 -2.89 3.04
C ALA A 190 -2.81 -3.25 1.92
N ARG A 191 -2.76 -2.42 0.86
CA ARG A 191 -1.83 -2.60 -0.27
C ARG A 191 -0.38 -2.59 0.17
N GLU A 192 0.01 -1.68 1.05
CA GLU A 192 1.39 -1.65 1.55
C GLU A 192 1.73 -2.93 2.33
N LEU A 193 0.84 -3.39 3.20
CA LEU A 193 1.06 -4.57 4.03
C LEU A 193 1.06 -5.90 3.25
N THR A 194 0.34 -5.98 2.12
CA THR A 194 0.27 -7.16 1.23
C THR A 194 1.23 -7.08 0.04
N GLY A 195 2.04 -6.02 -0.07
CA GLY A 195 2.89 -5.81 -1.24
C GLY A 195 2.11 -5.57 -2.54
N GLY A 196 0.86 -5.10 -2.42
CA GLY A 196 -0.03 -4.79 -3.54
C GLY A 196 -0.82 -5.98 -4.09
N ASN A 197 -0.78 -7.14 -3.44
CA ASN A 197 -1.57 -8.29 -3.88
C ASN A 197 -3.05 -8.13 -3.48
N GLU A 198 -3.90 -7.85 -4.46
CA GLU A 198 -5.35 -7.67 -4.27
C GLU A 198 -6.07 -8.96 -3.82
N GLU A 199 -5.56 -10.16 -4.13
CA GLU A 199 -6.16 -11.42 -3.65
C GLU A 199 -6.04 -11.60 -2.14
N GLN A 200 -5.10 -10.87 -1.52
CA GLN A 200 -4.87 -10.85 -0.08
C GLN A 200 -5.66 -9.76 0.63
N ILE A 201 -6.47 -8.99 -0.10
CA ILE A 201 -7.27 -7.88 0.43
C ILE A 201 -8.76 -8.21 0.29
N GLY A 202 -9.43 -8.37 1.43
CA GLY A 202 -10.88 -8.48 1.51
C GLY A 202 -11.50 -7.12 1.78
N PHE A 203 -12.70 -6.88 1.26
CA PHE A 203 -13.44 -5.64 1.50
C PHE A 203 -14.93 -5.95 1.64
N VAL A 204 -15.56 -5.37 2.67
CA VAL A 204 -17.01 -5.36 2.84
C VAL A 204 -17.42 -4.01 3.44
N GLN A 205 -18.65 -3.58 3.17
CA GLN A 205 -19.27 -2.46 3.86
C GLN A 205 -20.43 -2.98 4.71
N PHE A 206 -20.45 -2.63 5.99
CA PHE A 206 -21.57 -3.00 6.87
C PHE A 206 -22.76 -2.07 6.66
N HIS A 207 -23.95 -2.65 6.80
CA HIS A 207 -25.23 -1.97 6.77
C HIS A 207 -26.17 -2.58 7.81
N PRO A 208 -27.27 -1.91 8.19
CA PRO A 208 -28.13 -2.37 9.30
C PRO A 208 -28.70 -3.78 9.13
N SER A 209 -28.87 -4.26 7.90
CA SER A 209 -29.34 -5.61 7.60
C SER A 209 -28.22 -6.65 7.44
N TYR A 210 -26.96 -6.30 7.64
CA TYR A 210 -25.83 -7.21 7.46
C TYR A 210 -25.71 -8.11 8.67
N ASP A 211 -25.59 -9.43 8.48
CA ASP A 211 -25.65 -10.37 9.60
C ASP A 211 -24.57 -11.48 9.57
N TYR A 212 -24.64 -12.36 10.57
CA TYR A 212 -23.73 -13.49 10.74
C TYR A 212 -23.73 -14.44 9.52
N THR A 213 -24.88 -14.62 8.86
CA THR A 213 -25.04 -15.55 7.74
C THR A 213 -24.33 -15.07 6.48
N ASP A 214 -24.17 -13.75 6.32
CA ASP A 214 -23.40 -13.14 5.25
C ASP A 214 -21.89 -13.14 5.55
N PHE A 215 -21.53 -12.98 6.82
CA PHE A 215 -20.14 -12.75 7.24
C PHE A 215 -19.37 -14.02 7.56
N VAL A 216 -19.97 -14.92 8.34
CA VAL A 216 -19.32 -16.11 8.89
C VAL A 216 -19.79 -17.37 8.17
N GLU A 217 -21.07 -17.72 8.28
CA GLU A 217 -21.68 -18.86 7.58
C GLU A 217 -23.19 -18.90 7.80
N GLY A 218 -23.93 -19.46 6.85
CA GLY A 218 -25.36 -19.66 6.98
C GLY A 218 -25.95 -20.60 5.95
N LEU A 219 -27.20 -21.02 6.20
CA LEU A 219 -27.94 -21.87 5.26
C LEU A 219 -28.50 -21.02 4.12
N ARG A 220 -28.17 -21.41 2.88
CA ARG A 220 -28.68 -20.77 1.67
C ARG A 220 -29.52 -21.76 0.84
N PRO A 221 -30.62 -21.31 0.24
CA PRO A 221 -31.42 -22.16 -0.63
C PRO A 221 -30.62 -22.49 -1.89
N VAL A 222 -30.62 -23.77 -2.28
CA VAL A 222 -30.03 -24.26 -3.53
C VAL A 222 -31.10 -24.97 -4.34
N SER A 223 -31.08 -24.78 -5.67
CA SER A 223 -31.97 -25.49 -6.57
C SER A 223 -31.30 -26.79 -7.00
N ASN A 224 -31.92 -27.91 -6.66
CA ASN A 224 -31.50 -29.21 -7.17
C ASN A 224 -32.05 -29.39 -8.60
N ASP A 225 -31.40 -30.26 -9.39
CA ASP A 225 -31.76 -30.53 -10.80
C ASP A 225 -33.24 -30.93 -11.01
N ASP A 226 -33.89 -31.46 -9.96
CA ASP A 226 -35.31 -31.85 -9.95
C ASP A 226 -36.29 -30.71 -9.63
N GLY A 227 -35.82 -29.46 -9.49
CA GLY A 227 -36.65 -28.29 -9.16
C GLY A 227 -37.07 -28.20 -7.69
N GLN A 228 -36.54 -29.06 -6.81
CA GLN A 228 -36.71 -28.97 -5.36
C GLN A 228 -35.71 -27.96 -4.77
N ILE A 229 -36.17 -27.15 -3.82
CA ILE A 229 -35.32 -26.21 -3.08
C ILE A 229 -34.74 -26.94 -1.85
N GLY A 230 -33.44 -27.20 -1.87
CA GLY A 230 -32.67 -27.65 -0.72
C GLY A 230 -32.05 -26.46 0.04
N PHE A 231 -31.42 -26.73 1.18
CA PHE A 231 -30.60 -25.76 1.90
C PHE A 231 -29.19 -26.33 2.08
N GLU A 232 -28.18 -25.55 1.72
CA GLU A 232 -26.78 -25.89 1.93
C GLU A 232 -26.12 -24.87 2.85
N LEU A 233 -25.22 -25.36 3.70
CA LEU A 233 -24.38 -24.49 4.50
C LEU A 233 -23.34 -23.84 3.59
N GLN A 234 -23.28 -22.51 3.58
CA GLN A 234 -22.31 -21.76 2.82
C GLN A 234 -21.49 -20.87 3.75
N ASP A 235 -20.18 -20.84 3.51
CA ASP A 235 -19.27 -19.95 4.20
C ASP A 235 -19.54 -18.49 3.80
N GLY A 236 -19.59 -17.62 4.79
CA GLY A 236 -19.66 -16.18 4.60
C GLY A 236 -18.33 -15.58 4.16
N ILE A 237 -18.35 -14.30 3.77
CA ILE A 237 -17.22 -13.64 3.12
C ILE A 237 -15.93 -13.66 3.97
N PHE A 238 -16.05 -13.48 5.28
CA PHE A 238 -14.91 -13.41 6.18
C PHE A 238 -14.35 -14.80 6.51
N LYS A 239 -15.21 -15.81 6.64
CA LYS A 239 -14.78 -17.20 6.81
C LYS A 239 -14.01 -17.69 5.58
N GLN A 240 -14.54 -17.48 4.37
CA GLN A 240 -13.84 -17.80 3.13
C GLN A 240 -12.48 -17.10 3.04
N PHE A 241 -12.42 -15.82 3.44
CA PHE A 241 -11.17 -15.07 3.47
C PHE A 241 -10.14 -15.66 4.45
N CYS A 242 -10.58 -16.06 5.64
CA CYS A 242 -9.72 -16.71 6.62
C CYS A 242 -9.20 -18.06 6.11
N GLU A 243 -10.01 -18.86 5.43
CA GLU A 243 -9.56 -20.14 4.85
C GLU A 243 -8.51 -19.95 3.75
N LYS A 244 -8.64 -18.90 2.91
CA LYS A 244 -7.60 -18.50 1.96
C LYS A 244 -6.29 -18.17 2.68
N ALA A 245 -6.36 -17.37 3.75
CA ALA A 245 -5.20 -17.00 4.56
C ALA A 245 -4.52 -18.21 5.23
N LYS A 246 -5.30 -19.18 5.74
CA LYS A 246 -4.77 -20.45 6.29
C LYS A 246 -4.05 -21.27 5.25
N THR A 247 -4.63 -21.39 4.05
CA THR A 247 -4.03 -22.15 2.95
C THR A 247 -2.71 -21.54 2.53
N ALA A 248 -2.64 -20.21 2.38
CA ALA A 248 -1.42 -19.49 2.07
C ALA A 248 -0.34 -19.65 3.16
N GLN A 249 -0.74 -19.70 4.43
CA GLN A 249 0.18 -19.94 5.56
C GLN A 249 0.82 -21.34 5.51
N LYS A 250 0.09 -22.37 5.05
CA LYS A 250 0.64 -23.74 4.90
C LYS A 250 1.68 -23.84 3.78
N ILE A 251 1.58 -22.97 2.76
CA ILE A 251 2.49 -22.91 1.61
C ILE A 251 3.71 -22.04 1.94
N GLY A 252 3.49 -20.83 2.44
CA GLY A 252 4.51 -19.81 2.76
C GLY A 252 5.34 -20.08 4.02
N GLY A 253 5.70 -21.35 4.26
CA GLY A 253 6.58 -21.77 5.36
C GLY A 253 7.43 -23.00 5.03
N ARG A 254 7.29 -23.58 3.83
CA ARG A 254 8.03 -24.78 3.42
C ARG A 254 9.45 -24.48 2.93
N ASP A 255 9.69 -23.28 2.38
CA ASP A 255 10.95 -22.91 1.71
C ASP A 255 11.63 -21.63 2.26
N ASN A 256 11.43 -21.30 3.55
CA ASN A 256 11.86 -20.01 4.15
C ASN A 256 11.24 -18.75 3.50
N GLU A 257 10.15 -18.88 2.75
CA GLU A 257 9.36 -17.74 2.32
C GLU A 257 8.61 -17.12 3.51
N ALA A 258 8.43 -15.81 3.49
CA ALA A 258 7.64 -15.13 4.52
C ALA A 258 6.17 -15.51 4.37
N VAL A 259 5.50 -15.76 5.50
CA VAL A 259 4.05 -16.01 5.50
C VAL A 259 3.34 -14.77 4.95
N PRO A 260 2.52 -14.88 3.90
CA PRO A 260 1.83 -13.74 3.32
C PRO A 260 0.82 -13.16 4.30
N ASN A 261 0.79 -11.83 4.39
CA ASN A 261 -0.21 -11.09 5.16
C ASN A 261 -1.52 -10.99 4.36
N PHE A 262 -2.64 -11.00 5.07
CA PHE A 262 -3.98 -10.85 4.52
C PHE A 262 -4.70 -9.73 5.26
N VAL A 263 -5.32 -8.78 4.56
CA VAL A 263 -5.99 -7.63 5.20
C VAL A 263 -7.47 -7.63 4.83
N PHE A 264 -8.34 -7.61 5.82
CA PHE A 264 -9.78 -7.53 5.64
C PHE A 264 -10.29 -6.15 6.08
N ILE A 265 -10.86 -5.41 5.14
CA ILE A 265 -11.37 -4.06 5.36
C ILE A 265 -12.89 -4.14 5.58
N ILE A 266 -13.35 -3.52 6.67
CA ILE A 266 -14.77 -3.40 7.02
C ILE A 266 -15.12 -1.91 7.03
N ASP A 267 -15.73 -1.45 5.94
CA ASP A 267 -16.16 -0.08 5.80
C ASP A 267 -17.47 0.16 6.57
N GLU A 268 -17.62 1.33 7.17
CA GLU A 268 -18.81 1.69 7.97
C GLU A 268 -19.11 0.65 9.07
N ILE A 269 -18.09 0.19 9.78
CA ILE A 269 -18.16 -0.94 10.72
C ILE A 269 -19.20 -0.73 11.84
N ASN A 270 -19.51 0.51 12.19
CA ASN A 270 -20.50 0.87 13.20
C ASN A 270 -21.96 0.80 12.69
N ARG A 271 -22.20 0.65 11.38
CA ARG A 271 -23.55 0.55 10.80
C ARG A 271 -24.18 -0.84 10.90
N GLY A 272 -23.47 -1.82 11.47
CA GLY A 272 -24.02 -3.14 11.76
C GLY A 272 -23.77 -3.55 13.22
N GLU A 273 -24.59 -4.48 13.72
CA GLU A 273 -24.46 -5.04 15.06
C GLU A 273 -23.24 -5.95 15.14
N ILE A 274 -22.05 -5.37 15.36
CA ILE A 274 -20.75 -6.07 15.28
C ILE A 274 -20.74 -7.35 16.13
N SER A 275 -21.25 -7.29 17.36
CA SER A 275 -21.30 -8.46 18.25
C SER A 275 -22.14 -9.60 17.68
N LYS A 276 -23.23 -9.28 16.97
CA LYS A 276 -24.09 -10.26 16.31
C LYS A 276 -23.46 -10.78 15.01
N ILE A 277 -22.85 -9.90 14.21
CA ILE A 277 -22.20 -10.25 12.95
C ILE A 277 -21.00 -11.18 13.18
N PHE A 278 -20.15 -10.87 14.17
CA PHE A 278 -18.98 -11.71 14.48
C PHE A 278 -19.35 -12.98 15.26
N GLY A 279 -20.46 -12.99 16.01
CA GLY A 279 -20.88 -14.14 16.79
C GLY A 279 -19.77 -14.67 17.70
N GLU A 280 -19.43 -15.95 17.55
CA GLU A 280 -18.37 -16.61 18.32
C GLU A 280 -16.96 -16.12 17.96
N LEU A 281 -16.78 -15.58 16.74
CA LEU A 281 -15.49 -15.03 16.29
C LEU A 281 -15.06 -13.81 17.11
N PHE A 282 -15.99 -13.24 17.88
CA PHE A 282 -15.70 -12.21 18.86
C PHE A 282 -14.59 -12.61 19.84
N PHE A 283 -14.44 -13.91 20.12
CA PHE A 283 -13.33 -14.42 20.92
C PHE A 283 -12.01 -14.41 20.12
N SER A 284 -12.03 -14.96 18.91
CA SER A 284 -10.84 -15.16 18.07
C SER A 284 -10.31 -13.89 17.40
N ILE A 285 -11.12 -12.81 17.36
CA ILE A 285 -10.69 -11.51 16.82
C ILE A 285 -9.62 -10.86 17.68
N ASP A 286 -9.60 -11.17 18.98
CA ASP A 286 -8.59 -10.69 19.90
C ASP A 286 -7.20 -11.16 19.41
N PRO A 287 -6.24 -10.25 19.20
CA PRO A 287 -4.91 -10.60 18.71
C PRO A 287 -4.21 -11.67 19.55
N GLY A 288 -4.49 -11.72 20.86
CA GLY A 288 -3.92 -12.70 21.78
C GLY A 288 -4.48 -14.12 21.63
N TYR A 289 -5.68 -14.25 21.04
CA TYR A 289 -6.35 -15.53 20.82
C TYR A 289 -6.36 -15.95 19.34
N ARG A 290 -5.60 -15.29 18.45
CA ARG A 290 -5.57 -15.73 17.04
C ARG A 290 -4.81 -17.04 16.84
N GLY A 291 -5.16 -17.76 15.77
CA GLY A 291 -4.66 -19.12 15.54
C GLY A 291 -5.44 -20.15 16.35
N ARG A 292 -4.84 -21.32 16.55
CA ARG A 292 -5.51 -22.45 17.25
C ARG A 292 -5.95 -22.14 18.68
N ASP A 293 -5.29 -21.18 19.34
CA ASP A 293 -5.63 -20.77 20.70
C ASP A 293 -7.02 -20.11 20.81
N GLY A 294 -7.58 -19.65 19.70
CA GLY A 294 -8.93 -19.07 19.60
C GLY A 294 -9.89 -19.89 18.77
N GLU A 295 -9.70 -21.21 18.71
CA GLU A 295 -10.63 -22.12 18.06
C GLU A 295 -12.02 -22.06 18.71
N VAL A 296 -13.02 -21.80 17.89
CA VAL A 296 -14.43 -21.74 18.26
C VAL A 296 -15.26 -22.68 17.38
N SER A 297 -16.29 -23.25 17.98
CA SER A 297 -17.36 -23.91 17.23
C SER A 297 -18.34 -22.84 16.78
N THR A 298 -18.56 -22.73 15.48
CA THR A 298 -19.52 -21.78 14.90
C THR A 298 -20.96 -22.22 15.16
N GLN A 299 -21.92 -21.32 14.97
CA GLN A 299 -23.34 -21.62 15.17
C GLN A 299 -23.82 -22.88 14.41
N TYR A 300 -23.28 -23.16 13.23
CA TYR A 300 -23.63 -24.33 12.42
C TYR A 300 -22.62 -25.48 12.54
N ALA A 301 -21.78 -25.51 13.60
CA ALA A 301 -20.77 -26.55 13.87
C ALA A 301 -21.26 -28.00 13.64
N ASN A 302 -22.50 -28.31 14.03
CA ASN A 302 -23.08 -29.64 13.90
C ASN A 302 -23.44 -30.06 12.46
N LEU A 303 -23.40 -29.13 11.50
CA LEU A 303 -23.67 -29.38 10.08
C LEU A 303 -22.38 -29.54 9.27
N HIS A 304 -21.21 -29.32 9.87
CA HIS A 304 -19.93 -29.54 9.20
C HIS A 304 -19.66 -31.04 9.09
N GLU A 305 -19.02 -31.44 7.99
CA GLU A 305 -18.62 -32.85 7.78
C GLU A 305 -17.48 -33.28 8.73
N THR A 306 -16.80 -32.31 9.34
CA THR A 306 -15.65 -32.54 10.22
C THR A 306 -15.83 -31.78 11.54
N ASP A 307 -15.22 -32.29 12.62
CA ASP A 307 -15.15 -31.59 13.91
C ASP A 307 -14.12 -30.43 13.92
N GLU A 308 -13.68 -29.95 12.74
CA GLU A 308 -12.71 -28.86 12.65
C GLU A 308 -13.32 -27.54 13.14
N LYS A 309 -12.68 -26.95 14.15
CA LYS A 309 -13.07 -25.65 14.68
C LYS A 309 -12.54 -24.51 13.83
N PHE A 310 -13.30 -23.42 13.81
CA PHE A 310 -12.88 -22.21 13.12
C PHE A 310 -12.05 -21.30 14.02
N TYR A 311 -11.10 -20.57 13.45
CA TYR A 311 -10.33 -19.53 14.11
C TYR A 311 -9.82 -18.52 13.09
N ILE A 312 -9.57 -17.29 13.54
CA ILE A 312 -8.95 -16.23 12.71
C ILE A 312 -7.42 -16.46 12.67
N PRO A 313 -6.81 -16.60 11.48
CA PRO A 313 -5.36 -16.83 11.35
C PRO A 313 -4.52 -15.64 11.85
N LYS A 314 -3.29 -15.93 12.31
CA LYS A 314 -2.37 -14.90 12.82
C LYS A 314 -1.92 -13.92 11.73
N ASN A 315 -1.90 -14.34 10.46
CA ASN A 315 -1.53 -13.53 9.29
C ASN A 315 -2.69 -12.73 8.67
N VAL A 316 -3.91 -12.83 9.22
CA VAL A 316 -4.99 -11.90 8.88
C VAL A 316 -4.79 -10.58 9.62
N TYR A 317 -5.27 -9.47 9.11
CA TYR A 317 -5.33 -8.16 9.77
C TYR A 317 -6.69 -7.55 9.44
N ILE A 318 -7.27 -6.76 10.36
CA ILE A 318 -8.59 -6.15 10.15
C ILE A 318 -8.44 -4.65 10.23
N ILE A 319 -8.99 -3.93 9.23
CA ILE A 319 -9.11 -2.47 9.25
C ILE A 319 -10.59 -2.12 9.17
N GLY A 320 -11.15 -1.52 10.21
CA GLY A 320 -12.47 -0.93 10.18
C GLY A 320 -12.42 0.57 9.88
N THR A 321 -13.44 1.11 9.22
CA THR A 321 -13.64 2.56 9.11
C THR A 321 -14.97 2.94 9.77
N MET A 322 -15.04 4.11 10.40
CA MET A 322 -16.30 4.63 10.95
C MET A 322 -16.33 6.16 10.94
N ASN A 323 -17.51 6.73 10.72
CA ASN A 323 -17.75 8.15 10.93
C ASN A 323 -18.15 8.39 12.39
N ASP A 324 -17.62 9.45 13.01
CA ASP A 324 -17.86 9.74 14.44
C ASP A 324 -19.27 10.29 14.72
N ILE A 325 -19.91 10.91 13.73
CA ILE A 325 -21.17 11.64 13.90
C ILE A 325 -22.42 10.86 13.46
N ASP A 326 -22.25 9.66 12.92
CA ASP A 326 -23.40 8.88 12.44
C ASP A 326 -24.32 8.56 13.65
N ARG A 327 -25.51 9.16 13.68
CA ARG A 327 -26.42 9.12 14.84
C ARG A 327 -27.19 7.80 14.97
N SER A 328 -27.18 6.96 13.93
CA SER A 328 -27.97 5.72 13.81
C SER A 328 -27.12 4.44 13.88
N VAL A 329 -26.00 4.49 14.59
CA VAL A 329 -24.97 3.44 14.58
C VAL A 329 -24.88 2.73 15.91
N ASP A 330 -24.49 1.46 15.86
CA ASP A 330 -24.27 0.69 17.07
C ASP A 330 -23.06 1.21 17.84
N THR A 331 -23.26 1.37 19.14
CA THR A 331 -22.17 1.80 20.02
C THR A 331 -21.19 0.65 20.24
N PHE A 332 -19.91 0.89 19.96
CA PHE A 332 -18.84 -0.05 20.29
C PHE A 332 -18.79 -0.27 21.81
N ASP A 333 -19.05 -1.51 22.23
CA ASP A 333 -18.93 -1.92 23.61
C ASP A 333 -17.47 -1.88 24.11
N PHE A 334 -17.29 -1.92 25.43
CA PHE A 334 -15.95 -1.89 26.03
C PHE A 334 -15.09 -3.10 25.64
N ALA A 335 -15.70 -4.24 25.34
CA ALA A 335 -14.99 -5.45 24.95
C ALA A 335 -14.36 -5.28 23.56
N MET A 336 -15.08 -4.72 22.59
CA MET A 336 -14.58 -4.38 21.27
C MET A 336 -13.52 -3.30 21.32
N ARG A 337 -13.73 -2.26 22.14
CA ARG A 337 -12.74 -1.20 22.29
C ARG A 337 -11.36 -1.71 22.72
N ARG A 338 -11.30 -2.82 23.46
CA ARG A 338 -10.04 -3.46 23.86
C ARG A 338 -9.35 -4.25 22.75
N ARG A 339 -10.12 -4.79 21.79
CA ARG A 339 -9.59 -5.68 20.73
C ARG A 339 -9.18 -4.94 19.47
N PHE A 340 -9.57 -3.68 19.35
CA PHE A 340 -9.19 -2.79 18.26
C PHE A 340 -8.33 -1.65 18.77
N ARG A 341 -7.36 -1.24 17.96
CA ARG A 341 -6.70 0.06 18.14
C ARG A 341 -7.48 1.12 17.39
N PHE A 342 -7.86 2.21 18.06
CA PHE A 342 -8.58 3.32 17.43
C PHE A 342 -7.58 4.40 17.05
N VAL A 343 -7.64 4.86 15.80
CA VAL A 343 -6.83 5.96 15.29
C VAL A 343 -7.75 6.95 14.61
N GLU A 344 -7.65 8.20 15.06
CA GLU A 344 -8.35 9.30 14.44
C GLU A 344 -7.64 9.76 13.17
N VAL A 345 -8.43 9.98 12.12
CA VAL A 345 -8.02 10.53 10.83
C VAL A 345 -8.69 11.89 10.70
N THR A 346 -7.94 12.95 10.99
CA THR A 346 -8.43 14.34 10.95
C THR A 346 -8.40 14.87 9.52
N ALA A 347 -9.26 15.85 9.22
CA ALA A 347 -9.25 16.53 7.92
C ALA A 347 -7.88 17.13 7.59
N GLU A 348 -7.25 17.77 8.57
CA GLU A 348 -5.92 18.36 8.44
C GLU A 348 -4.83 17.33 8.07
N SER A 349 -4.88 16.14 8.67
CA SER A 349 -3.90 15.08 8.38
C SER A 349 -3.97 14.54 6.94
N GLN A 350 -5.06 14.84 6.22
CA GLN A 350 -5.33 14.31 4.88
C GLN A 350 -5.29 15.40 3.79
N LEU A 351 -4.89 16.63 4.12
CA LEU A 351 -4.87 17.74 3.15
C LEU A 351 -4.03 17.45 1.90
N SER A 352 -2.97 16.66 2.03
CA SER A 352 -2.09 16.31 0.91
C SER A 352 -2.79 15.50 -0.18
N MET A 353 -3.97 14.91 0.09
CA MET A 353 -4.75 14.22 -0.95
C MET A 353 -5.26 15.17 -2.05
N LEU A 354 -5.34 16.47 -1.75
CA LEU A 354 -5.75 17.49 -2.70
C LEU A 354 -4.65 17.82 -3.73
N ASP A 355 -3.38 17.62 -3.37
CA ASP A 355 -2.22 18.08 -4.16
C ASP A 355 -2.19 17.45 -5.55
N GLU A 356 -2.28 16.13 -5.62
CA GLU A 356 -2.21 15.37 -6.87
C GLU A 356 -3.41 15.66 -7.78
N THR A 357 -4.60 15.87 -7.19
CA THR A 357 -5.84 15.97 -7.97
C THR A 357 -6.13 17.38 -8.44
N LEU A 358 -5.84 18.39 -7.60
CA LEU A 358 -6.18 19.79 -7.84
C LEU A 358 -5.00 20.62 -8.37
N GLY A 359 -3.76 20.13 -8.25
CA GLY A 359 -2.56 20.84 -8.72
C GLY A 359 -2.47 22.25 -8.14
N ASP A 360 -2.32 23.26 -8.99
CA ASP A 360 -2.21 24.67 -8.59
C ASP A 360 -3.44 25.17 -7.78
N GLY A 361 -4.61 24.54 -7.96
CA GLY A 361 -5.82 24.86 -7.20
C GLY A 361 -5.85 24.31 -5.78
N ALA A 362 -4.91 23.44 -5.39
CA ALA A 362 -4.92 22.76 -4.10
C ALA A 362 -4.75 23.72 -2.91
N GLU A 363 -3.90 24.74 -3.02
CA GLU A 363 -3.63 25.65 -1.90
C GLU A 363 -4.86 26.48 -1.49
N GLU A 364 -5.62 26.98 -2.47
CA GLU A 364 -6.87 27.69 -2.18
C GLU A 364 -7.93 26.75 -1.58
N ALA A 365 -8.05 25.53 -2.11
CA ALA A 365 -8.95 24.52 -1.57
C ALA A 365 -8.63 24.18 -0.10
N LYS A 366 -7.34 23.97 0.23
CA LYS A 366 -6.88 23.74 1.60
C LYS A 366 -7.19 24.92 2.51
N ALA A 367 -6.93 26.15 2.05
CA ALA A 367 -7.17 27.36 2.84
C ALA A 367 -8.67 27.54 3.16
N ARG A 368 -9.55 27.33 2.18
CA ARG A 368 -11.02 27.36 2.38
C ARG A 368 -11.49 26.30 3.36
N LEU A 369 -11.00 25.07 3.19
CA LEU A 369 -11.34 23.95 4.07
C LEU A 369 -10.93 24.23 5.53
N LEU A 370 -9.71 24.74 5.74
CA LEU A 370 -9.22 25.06 7.08
C LEU A 370 -10.04 26.16 7.75
N ARG A 371 -10.37 27.25 7.03
CA ARG A 371 -11.24 28.32 7.56
C ARG A 371 -12.63 27.80 7.89
N LEU A 372 -13.22 27.01 6.99
CA LEU A 372 -14.54 26.41 7.21
C LEU A 372 -14.53 25.51 8.47
N ASN A 373 -13.54 24.63 8.61
CA ASN A 373 -13.43 23.74 9.76
C ASN A 373 -13.16 24.48 11.08
N GLN A 374 -12.41 25.58 11.04
CA GLN A 374 -12.25 26.46 12.19
C GLN A 374 -13.61 27.05 12.59
N ALA A 375 -14.36 27.62 11.64
CA ALA A 375 -15.68 28.19 11.91
C ALA A 375 -16.68 27.13 12.42
N ILE A 376 -16.64 25.90 11.91
CA ILE A 376 -17.44 24.78 12.43
C ILE A 376 -17.13 24.52 13.91
N SER A 377 -15.86 24.54 14.32
CA SER A 377 -15.46 24.32 15.72
C SER A 377 -15.82 25.46 16.66
N GLU A 378 -16.10 26.66 16.14
CA GLU A 378 -16.53 27.82 16.94
C GLU A 378 -18.05 27.80 17.23
N ILE A 379 -18.83 26.98 16.51
CA ILE A 379 -20.27 26.84 16.73
C ILE A 379 -20.55 25.96 17.95
N GLU A 380 -21.31 26.48 18.90
CA GLU A 380 -21.76 25.73 20.08
C GLU A 380 -22.48 24.43 19.69
N GLY A 381 -22.01 23.31 20.26
CA GLY A 381 -22.53 21.97 20.00
C GLY A 381 -21.83 21.22 18.87
N LEU A 382 -20.99 21.88 18.07
CA LEU A 382 -20.14 21.26 17.06
C LEU A 382 -18.69 21.17 17.56
N ASN A 383 -17.92 20.24 16.98
CA ASN A 383 -16.51 20.00 17.31
C ASN A 383 -15.80 19.35 16.11
N SER A 384 -14.57 18.86 16.30
CA SER A 384 -13.77 18.24 15.23
C SER A 384 -14.41 17.04 14.55
N HIS A 385 -15.36 16.35 15.20
CA HIS A 385 -16.10 15.23 14.58
C HIS A 385 -17.02 15.70 13.44
N TYR A 386 -17.40 16.99 13.43
CA TYR A 386 -18.22 17.63 12.41
C TYR A 386 -17.39 18.37 11.35
N HIS A 387 -16.07 18.25 11.39
CA HIS A 387 -15.23 18.83 10.33
C HIS A 387 -15.62 18.24 8.97
N ILE A 388 -15.49 19.06 7.93
CA ILE A 388 -15.52 18.62 6.55
C ILE A 388 -14.14 18.03 6.23
N GLY A 389 -14.11 16.85 5.62
CA GLY A 389 -12.87 16.26 5.15
C GLY A 389 -12.48 16.72 3.74
N PRO A 390 -11.18 16.62 3.36
CA PRO A 390 -10.71 17.12 2.08
C PRO A 390 -11.31 16.39 0.86
N SER A 391 -11.84 15.18 1.01
CA SER A 391 -12.39 14.46 -0.15
C SER A 391 -13.56 15.17 -0.82
N TYR A 392 -14.31 16.02 -0.10
CA TYR A 392 -15.36 16.86 -0.70
C TYR A 392 -14.80 17.83 -1.74
N PHE A 393 -13.60 18.37 -1.50
CA PHE A 393 -12.96 19.34 -2.39
C PHE A 393 -12.37 18.70 -3.65
N LEU A 394 -12.25 17.37 -3.72
CA LEU A 394 -11.86 16.68 -4.96
C LEU A 394 -12.87 16.88 -6.09
N ALA A 395 -14.15 17.12 -5.76
CA ALA A 395 -15.20 17.43 -6.73
C ALA A 395 -14.92 18.72 -7.53
N LEU A 396 -14.05 19.61 -7.04
CA LEU A 396 -13.68 20.83 -7.76
C LEU A 396 -13.13 20.57 -9.16
N LYS A 397 -12.47 19.43 -9.36
CA LYS A 397 -11.96 19.04 -10.68
C LYS A 397 -13.08 18.86 -11.71
N ASP A 398 -14.22 18.33 -11.28
CA ASP A 398 -15.39 18.10 -12.13
C ASP A 398 -16.30 19.34 -12.21
N LEU A 399 -16.11 20.29 -11.30
CA LEU A 399 -16.86 21.55 -11.23
C LEU A 399 -16.10 22.73 -11.84
N ASP A 400 -15.07 22.49 -12.66
CA ASP A 400 -14.21 23.53 -13.26
C ASP A 400 -13.67 24.54 -12.23
N PHE A 401 -13.31 24.04 -11.04
CA PHE A 401 -12.84 24.84 -9.89
C PHE A 401 -13.85 25.90 -9.41
N ASN A 402 -15.15 25.68 -9.64
CA ASN A 402 -16.21 26.55 -9.15
C ASN A 402 -16.54 26.26 -7.67
N TYR A 403 -16.01 27.12 -6.79
CA TYR A 403 -16.20 27.02 -5.35
C TYR A 403 -17.62 27.34 -4.88
N ASP A 404 -18.43 28.05 -5.66
CA ASP A 404 -19.83 28.31 -5.32
C ASP A 404 -20.70 27.09 -5.60
N LEU A 405 -20.45 26.38 -6.70
CA LEU A 405 -21.10 25.09 -6.97
C LEU A 405 -20.67 24.02 -5.95
N LEU A 406 -19.38 23.98 -5.57
CA LEU A 406 -18.95 23.08 -4.49
C LEU A 406 -19.73 23.36 -3.20
N TRP A 407 -19.91 24.65 -2.88
CA TRP A 407 -20.68 25.05 -1.71
C TRP A 407 -22.14 24.63 -1.83
N SER A 408 -22.86 25.06 -2.87
CA SER A 408 -24.31 24.84 -2.98
C SER A 408 -24.68 23.36 -3.09
N ASP A 409 -23.88 22.57 -3.81
CA ASP A 409 -24.29 21.23 -4.21
C ASP A 409 -23.79 20.16 -3.23
N TYR A 410 -22.68 20.40 -2.52
CA TYR A 410 -22.03 19.39 -1.69
C TYR A 410 -21.88 19.79 -0.22
N LEU A 411 -21.50 21.03 0.08
CA LEU A 411 -21.20 21.45 1.46
C LEU A 411 -22.44 21.97 2.19
N GLN A 412 -23.21 22.85 1.55
CA GLN A 412 -24.36 23.50 2.16
C GLN A 412 -25.42 22.49 2.66
N PRO A 413 -25.86 21.49 1.88
CA PRO A 413 -26.87 20.55 2.35
C PRO A 413 -26.42 19.75 3.58
N LEU A 414 -25.13 19.42 3.65
CA LEU A 414 -24.54 18.73 4.81
C LEU A 414 -24.48 19.62 6.05
N LEU A 415 -24.11 20.88 5.87
CA LEU A 415 -24.01 21.85 6.97
C LEU A 415 -25.39 22.23 7.51
N GLU A 416 -26.41 22.31 6.65
CA GLU A 416 -27.82 22.44 7.06
C GLU A 416 -28.22 21.26 7.99
N ASP A 417 -27.84 20.03 7.65
CA ASP A 417 -28.07 18.87 8.51
C ASP A 417 -27.33 18.95 9.86
N TYR A 418 -26.12 19.53 9.90
CA TYR A 418 -25.38 19.74 11.14
C TYR A 418 -26.03 20.77 12.05
N LEU A 419 -26.54 21.86 11.46
CA LEU A 419 -27.16 22.98 12.17
C LEU A 419 -28.63 22.74 12.49
N ARG A 420 -29.24 21.70 11.93
CA ARG A 420 -30.66 21.36 12.14
C ARG A 420 -31.03 21.38 13.63
N GLY A 421 -31.94 22.27 13.98
CA GLY A 421 -32.45 22.44 15.35
C GLY A 421 -31.71 23.48 16.19
N ALA A 422 -30.73 24.18 15.62
CA ALA A 422 -30.15 25.38 16.23
C ALA A 422 -31.12 26.58 16.12
N TYR A 423 -31.12 27.46 17.12
CA TYR A 423 -32.01 28.64 17.16
C TYR A 423 -31.77 29.65 16.02
N ASP A 424 -30.53 29.75 15.51
CA ASP A 424 -30.11 30.70 14.46
C ASP A 424 -29.44 29.99 13.27
N GLU A 425 -30.10 28.96 12.74
CA GLU A 425 -29.57 28.10 11.65
C GLU A 425 -29.10 28.91 10.43
N ALA A 426 -29.91 29.85 9.96
CA ALA A 426 -29.59 30.67 8.78
C ALA A 426 -28.38 31.60 9.00
N GLU A 427 -28.28 32.22 10.18
CA GLU A 427 -27.15 33.10 10.51
C GLU A 427 -25.86 32.30 10.65
N LYS A 428 -25.91 31.14 11.31
CA LYS A 428 -24.76 30.22 11.43
C LYS A 428 -24.30 29.72 10.06
N LEU A 429 -25.22 29.32 9.19
CA LEU A 429 -24.89 28.87 7.83
C LEU A 429 -24.26 30.00 7.00
N ALA A 430 -24.77 31.23 7.11
CA ALA A 430 -24.18 32.40 6.46
C ALA A 430 -22.76 32.69 6.98
N GLY A 431 -22.54 32.57 8.30
CA GLY A 431 -21.20 32.68 8.90
C GLY A 431 -20.22 31.64 8.37
N LEU A 432 -20.66 30.39 8.21
CA LEU A 432 -19.85 29.33 7.60
C LEU A 432 -19.52 29.63 6.13
N LYS A 433 -20.47 30.15 5.34
CA LYS A 433 -20.23 30.57 3.95
C LYS A 433 -19.21 31.70 3.88
N ALA A 434 -19.34 32.72 4.73
CA ALA A 434 -18.41 33.85 4.78
C ALA A 434 -16.98 33.40 5.12
N ALA A 435 -16.83 32.49 6.10
CA ALA A 435 -15.53 31.90 6.46
C ALA A 435 -14.92 31.08 5.30
N TYR A 436 -15.75 30.27 4.63
CA TYR A 436 -15.35 29.53 3.45
C TYR A 436 -14.86 30.47 2.33
N SER A 437 -15.63 31.50 1.99
CA SER A 437 -15.30 32.47 0.93
C SER A 437 -14.19 33.47 1.29
N ASN A 438 -13.78 33.55 2.56
CA ASN A 438 -12.87 34.57 3.09
C ASN A 438 -13.41 36.02 3.01
N GLU A 439 -14.71 36.19 3.22
CA GLU A 439 -15.38 37.50 3.10
C GLU A 439 -15.27 38.34 4.39
N SER A 440 -14.88 37.73 5.52
CA SER A 440 -14.70 38.40 6.80
C SER A 440 -13.31 39.04 6.95
N LYS A 441 -13.05 40.10 6.19
CA LYS A 441 -12.07 41.17 6.54
C LYS A 441 -12.10 42.45 5.69
N VAL A 442 -13.01 42.60 4.73
CA VAL A 442 -13.02 43.78 3.83
C VAL A 442 -13.92 44.92 4.32
N GLU A 443 -14.89 44.69 5.21
CA GLU A 443 -15.85 45.72 5.62
C GLU A 443 -15.48 46.52 6.89
N ALA A 444 -14.28 46.35 7.45
CA ALA A 444 -13.87 47.06 8.68
C ALA A 444 -12.91 48.25 8.48
N ASP A 445 -12.41 48.49 7.26
CA ASP A 445 -11.40 49.56 6.98
C ASP A 445 -11.93 50.69 6.06
N GLU A 446 -13.21 50.68 5.68
CA GLU A 446 -13.85 51.79 4.95
C GLU A 446 -15.00 52.40 5.77
N THR A 447 -14.69 52.96 6.94
CA THR A 447 -15.45 54.08 7.52
C THR A 447 -14.69 54.69 8.70
N ASP A 448 -13.85 55.68 8.40
CA ASP A 448 -13.58 56.83 9.29
C ASP A 448 -13.27 58.09 8.45
#